data_AF-A0ABD4W5A3-F1
#
_entry.id   AF-A0ABD4W5A3-F1
#
_cell.length_a   1.000
_cell.length_b   1.000
_cell.length_c   1.000
_cell.angle_alpha   90.00
_cell.angle_beta   90.00
_cell.angle_gamma   90.00
#
_symmetry.space_group_name_H-M   'P 1'
#
loop_
_entity.id
_entity.type
_entity.pdbx_description
1 polymer ?
#
loop_
_entity_poly.entity_id
_entity_poly.type
_entity_poly.pdbx_seq_one_letter_code
_entity_poly.pdbx_strand_id
1 'polypeptide(L)'
;MSIATWYKKTVGPDTVNTVADNTGIVPSSLYRQLPEKLSPENVVKIARAYGVSAINGLVALGLLDDSDISQLQISDALINASNDELLQELARRLKENADADWVNSPIIYRDEFDMAANDDPNARLEAETPED
;
A
#
# COMPACT_ATOMS: atom_id res chain seq x y z
N MET A 1 11.35 -7.80 -6.42
CA MET A 1 11.33 -9.24 -6.05
C MET A 1 10.92 -10.05 -7.27
N SER A 2 11.44 -11.27 -7.50
CA SER A 2 11.00 -12.11 -8.65
C SER A 2 9.67 -12.81 -8.36
N ILE A 3 8.91 -13.18 -9.40
CA ILE A 3 7.68 -13.97 -9.27
C ILE A 3 7.90 -15.32 -8.56
N ALA A 4 9.04 -15.98 -8.81
CA ALA A 4 9.40 -17.24 -8.16
C ALA A 4 9.63 -17.06 -6.65
N THR A 5 10.28 -15.95 -6.25
CA THR A 5 10.49 -15.60 -4.85
C THR A 5 9.17 -15.25 -4.16
N TRP A 6 8.32 -14.46 -4.83
CA TRP A 6 6.99 -14.12 -4.33
C TRP A 6 6.16 -15.37 -4.11
N TYR A 7 6.11 -16.29 -5.08
CA TYR A 7 5.36 -17.54 -4.98
C TYR A 7 5.80 -18.36 -3.77
N LYS A 8 7.11 -18.63 -3.62
CA LYS A 8 7.65 -19.40 -2.49
C LYS A 8 7.35 -18.75 -1.14
N LYS A 9 7.44 -17.42 -1.05
CA LYS A 9 7.13 -16.69 0.19
C LYS A 9 5.64 -16.77 0.53
N THR A 10 4.76 -16.71 -0.48
CA THR A 10 3.30 -16.72 -0.30
C THR A 10 2.78 -18.10 0.10
N VAL A 11 3.21 -19.16 -0.58
CA VAL A 11 2.67 -20.52 -0.33
C VAL A 11 3.43 -21.28 0.76
N GLY A 12 4.62 -20.80 1.14
CA GLY A 12 5.43 -21.43 2.19
C GLY A 12 5.76 -22.90 1.86
N PRO A 13 5.46 -23.85 2.76
CA PRO A 13 5.76 -25.27 2.56
C PRO A 13 4.73 -26.01 1.70
N ASP A 14 3.63 -25.36 1.31
CA ASP A 14 2.54 -26.03 0.60
C ASP A 14 2.99 -26.55 -0.77
N THR A 15 2.54 -27.76 -1.10
CA THR A 15 2.84 -28.39 -2.38
C THR A 15 2.05 -27.73 -3.50
N VAL A 16 2.47 -27.90 -4.76
CA VAL A 16 1.71 -27.39 -5.92
C VAL A 16 0.28 -27.95 -5.95
N ASN A 17 0.06 -29.18 -5.48
CA ASN A 17 -1.28 -29.76 -5.39
C ASN A 17 -2.10 -29.08 -4.28
N THR A 18 -1.51 -28.83 -3.11
CA THR A 18 -2.17 -28.08 -2.03
C THR A 18 -2.55 -26.67 -2.50
N VAL A 19 -1.66 -25.99 -3.22
CA VAL A 19 -1.93 -24.68 -3.83
C VAL A 19 -3.06 -24.78 -4.86
N ALA A 20 -3.06 -25.81 -5.72
CA ALA A 20 -4.12 -26.05 -6.69
C ALA A 20 -5.49 -26.21 -6.00
N ASP A 21 -5.56 -27.03 -4.95
CA ASP A 21 -6.78 -27.27 -4.18
C ASP A 21 -7.29 -25.99 -3.51
N ASN A 22 -6.40 -25.24 -2.85
CA ASN A 22 -6.74 -23.99 -2.16
C ASN A 22 -7.21 -22.88 -3.11
N THR A 23 -6.77 -22.90 -4.38
CA THR A 23 -7.02 -21.84 -5.36
C THR A 23 -8.06 -22.20 -6.42
N GLY A 24 -8.45 -23.48 -6.51
CA GLY A 24 -9.26 -24.01 -7.60
C GLY A 24 -8.57 -24.00 -8.96
N ILE A 25 -7.23 -23.85 -9.02
CA ILE A 25 -6.47 -23.89 -10.27
C ILE A 25 -6.14 -25.35 -10.58
N VAL A 26 -6.30 -25.77 -11.84
CA VAL A 26 -5.93 -27.14 -12.26
C VAL A 26 -4.43 -27.39 -12.02
N PRO A 27 -4.01 -28.47 -11.32
CA PRO A 27 -2.62 -28.71 -10.98
C PRO A 27 -1.67 -28.70 -12.19
N SER A 28 -2.06 -29.31 -13.30
CA SER A 28 -1.27 -29.34 -14.55
C SER A 28 -0.99 -27.96 -15.12
N SER A 29 -1.89 -26.99 -14.90
CA SER A 29 -1.69 -25.59 -15.28
C SER A 29 -0.63 -24.93 -14.40
N LEU A 30 -0.69 -25.13 -13.08
CA LEU A 30 0.31 -24.59 -12.16
C LEU A 30 1.70 -25.17 -12.42
N TYR A 31 1.83 -26.50 -12.59
CA TYR A 31 3.14 -27.11 -12.90
C TYR A 31 3.77 -26.56 -14.18
N ARG A 32 2.97 -26.21 -15.18
CA ARG A 32 3.48 -25.63 -16.44
C ARG A 32 3.92 -24.18 -16.29
N GLN A 33 3.27 -23.42 -15.42
CA GLN A 33 3.52 -22.00 -15.24
C GLN A 33 4.61 -21.72 -14.20
N LEU A 34 4.76 -22.60 -13.21
CA LEU A 34 5.72 -22.39 -12.13
C LEU A 34 7.16 -22.66 -12.58
N PRO A 35 8.14 -21.95 -12.00
CA PRO A 35 7.97 -20.84 -11.05
C PRO A 35 7.92 -19.45 -11.71
N GLU A 36 8.15 -19.34 -13.02
CA GLU A 36 8.51 -18.08 -13.68
C GLU A 36 7.40 -17.43 -14.51
N LYS A 37 6.36 -18.18 -14.87
CA LYS A 37 5.35 -17.78 -15.87
C LYS A 37 3.92 -17.89 -15.33
N LEU A 38 3.73 -17.55 -14.06
CA LEU A 38 2.38 -17.46 -13.50
C LEU A 38 1.57 -16.42 -14.29
N SER A 39 0.36 -16.78 -14.69
CA SER A 39 -0.55 -15.82 -15.30
C SER A 39 -1.02 -14.80 -14.25
N PRO A 40 -1.39 -13.57 -14.67
CA PRO A 40 -1.90 -12.56 -13.74
C PRO A 40 -3.11 -13.05 -12.96
N GLU A 41 -4.00 -13.77 -13.62
CA GLU A 41 -5.18 -14.39 -13.00
C GLU A 41 -4.79 -15.37 -11.89
N ASN A 42 -3.80 -16.22 -12.13
CA ASN A 42 -3.35 -17.20 -11.15
C ASN A 42 -2.63 -16.52 -9.97
N VAL A 43 -1.88 -15.45 -10.21
CA VAL A 43 -1.31 -14.61 -9.15
C VAL A 43 -2.40 -14.08 -8.23
N VAL A 44 -3.49 -13.53 -8.78
CA VAL A 44 -4.62 -13.01 -7.98
C VAL A 44 -5.31 -14.12 -7.20
N LYS A 45 -5.56 -15.29 -7.82
CA LYS A 45 -6.16 -16.44 -7.13
C LYS A 45 -5.31 -16.94 -5.97
N ILE A 46 -4.00 -17.09 -6.18
CA ILE A 46 -3.05 -17.50 -5.13
C ILE A 46 -3.01 -16.45 -4.01
N ALA A 47 -2.89 -15.16 -4.35
CA ALA A 47 -2.83 -14.10 -3.35
C ALA A 47 -4.06 -14.11 -2.42
N ARG A 48 -5.26 -14.25 -3.00
CA ARG A 48 -6.52 -14.32 -2.25
C ARG A 48 -6.61 -15.57 -1.37
N ALA A 49 -6.24 -16.73 -1.90
CA ALA A 49 -6.29 -17.99 -1.15
C ALA A 49 -5.37 -17.99 0.08
N TYR A 50 -4.25 -17.26 0.01
CA TYR A 50 -3.26 -17.16 1.09
C TYR A 50 -3.36 -15.86 1.89
N GLY A 51 -4.37 -15.02 1.65
CA GLY A 51 -4.62 -13.79 2.42
C GLY A 51 -3.54 -12.72 2.28
N VAL A 52 -2.83 -12.67 1.15
CA VAL A 52 -1.78 -11.66 0.87
C VAL A 52 -2.22 -10.67 -0.20
N SER A 53 -1.54 -9.52 -0.29
CA SER A 53 -1.79 -8.53 -1.33
C SER A 53 -1.46 -9.08 -2.73
N ALA A 54 -2.43 -9.04 -3.63
CA ALA A 54 -2.25 -9.38 -5.04
C ALA A 54 -1.32 -8.40 -5.77
N ILE A 55 -1.27 -7.14 -5.31
CA ILE A 55 -0.40 -6.09 -5.88
C ILE A 55 1.05 -6.55 -5.83
N ASN A 56 1.51 -7.05 -4.68
CA ASN A 56 2.89 -7.54 -4.52
C ASN A 56 3.24 -8.66 -5.52
N GLY A 57 2.27 -9.52 -5.85
CA GLY A 57 2.46 -10.56 -6.86
C GLY A 57 2.51 -10.03 -8.28
N LEU A 58 1.67 -9.04 -8.60
CA LEU A 58 1.65 -8.40 -9.93
C LEU A 58 2.89 -7.51 -10.17
N VAL A 59 3.41 -6.87 -9.13
CA VAL A 59 4.72 -6.19 -9.17
C VAL A 59 5.84 -7.21 -9.40
N ALA A 60 5.82 -8.35 -8.71
CA ALA A 60 6.80 -9.41 -8.92
C ALA A 60 6.73 -10.05 -10.32
N LEU A 61 5.57 -9.97 -10.98
CA LEU A 61 5.34 -10.37 -12.36
C LEU A 61 5.76 -9.27 -13.37
N GLY A 62 6.07 -8.06 -12.90
CA GLY A 62 6.47 -6.91 -13.72
C GLY A 62 5.31 -6.23 -14.46
N LEU A 63 4.07 -6.43 -13.99
CA LEU A 63 2.87 -5.83 -14.58
C LEU A 63 2.41 -4.57 -13.88
N LEU A 64 2.86 -4.37 -12.64
CA LEU A 64 2.66 -3.15 -11.88
C LEU A 64 4.03 -2.64 -11.40
N ASP A 65 4.14 -1.34 -11.23
CA ASP A 65 5.29 -0.68 -10.63
C ASP A 65 4.87 0.35 -9.57
N ASP A 66 5.86 1.08 -9.04
CA ASP A 66 5.63 2.06 -7.97
C ASP A 66 4.69 3.20 -8.41
N SER A 67 4.60 3.49 -9.71
CA SER A 67 3.68 4.50 -10.24
C SER A 67 2.23 4.04 -10.12
N ASP A 68 1.94 2.76 -10.37
CA ASP A 68 0.60 2.18 -10.21
C ASP A 68 0.16 2.20 -8.74
N ILE A 69 1.09 1.95 -7.82
CA ILE A 69 0.84 1.99 -6.38
C ILE A 69 0.60 3.42 -5.90
N SER A 70 1.37 4.38 -6.40
CA SER A 70 1.26 5.80 -6.03
C SER A 70 -0.08 6.43 -6.42
N GLN A 71 -0.79 5.84 -7.39
CA GLN A 71 -2.12 6.27 -7.80
C GLN A 71 -3.23 5.72 -6.88
N LEU A 72 -2.91 4.79 -5.97
CA LEU A 72 -3.86 4.34 -4.96
C LEU A 72 -4.15 5.49 -4.00
N GLN A 73 -5.44 5.67 -3.67
CA GLN A 73 -5.88 6.74 -2.78
C GLN A 73 -5.29 6.52 -1.38
N ILE A 74 -4.30 7.35 -1.02
CA ILE A 74 -3.62 7.34 0.28
C ILE A 74 -4.62 7.43 1.44
N SER A 75 -5.76 8.09 1.21
CA SER A 75 -6.86 8.26 2.14
C SER A 75 -7.42 6.93 2.67
N ASP A 76 -7.64 5.96 1.79
CA ASP A 76 -8.19 4.65 2.19
C ASP A 76 -7.18 3.84 3.01
N ALA A 77 -5.89 3.95 2.69
CA ALA A 77 -4.84 3.29 3.45
C ALA A 77 -4.68 3.89 4.86
N LEU A 78 -4.78 5.21 5.01
CA LEU A 78 -4.74 5.89 6.31
C LEU A 78 -5.95 5.57 7.18
N ILE A 79 -7.15 5.52 6.58
CA ILE A 79 -8.40 5.19 7.31
C ILE A 79 -8.38 3.77 7.87
N ASN A 80 -7.80 2.82 7.13
CA ASN A 80 -7.77 1.41 7.52
C ASN A 80 -6.53 1.00 8.32
N ALA A 81 -5.54 1.88 8.48
CA ALA A 81 -4.34 1.61 9.27
C ALA A 81 -4.68 1.50 10.76
N SER A 82 -3.99 0.60 11.46
CA SER A 82 -4.10 0.51 12.92
C SER A 82 -3.45 1.72 13.59
N ASN A 83 -3.86 2.01 14.84
CA ASN A 83 -3.24 3.08 15.62
C ASN A 83 -1.73 2.90 15.78
N ASP A 84 -1.25 1.66 15.93
CA ASP A 84 0.18 1.37 16.07
C ASP A 84 0.95 1.68 14.78
N GLU A 85 0.39 1.34 13.62
CA GLU A 85 0.98 1.66 12.32
C GLU A 85 1.01 3.18 12.08
N LEU A 86 -0.08 3.88 12.42
CA LEU A 86 -0.16 5.33 12.33
C LEU A 86 0.87 6.02 13.24
N LEU A 87 1.00 5.57 14.49
CA LEU A 87 1.96 6.11 15.45
C LEU A 87 3.41 5.85 15.03
N GLN A 88 3.72 4.66 14.51
CA GLN A 88 5.06 4.35 14.01
C GLN A 88 5.42 5.20 12.79
N GLU A 89 4.50 5.34 11.84
CA GLU A 89 4.73 6.18 10.66
C GLU A 89 4.87 7.66 11.03
N LEU A 90 4.07 8.15 11.97
CA LEU A 90 4.21 9.51 12.49
C LEU A 90 5.56 9.72 13.19
N ALA A 91 5.98 8.78 14.05
CA ALA A 91 7.27 8.84 14.73
C ALA A 91 8.45 8.85 13.73
N ARG A 92 8.35 8.05 12.66
CA ARG A 92 9.33 8.06 11.56
C ARG A 92 9.41 9.43 10.89
N ARG A 93 8.27 10.03 10.54
CA ARG A 93 8.22 11.37 9.93
C ARG A 93 8.77 12.46 10.83
N LEU A 94 8.46 12.41 12.13
CA LEU A 94 9.01 13.35 13.11
C LEU A 94 10.53 13.23 13.24
N LYS A 95 11.06 12.02 13.18
CA LYS A 95 12.51 11.80 13.19
C LYS A 95 13.18 12.34 11.92
N GLU A 96 12.54 12.21 10.77
CA GLU A 96 13.08 12.65 9.48
C GLU A 96 12.92 14.15 9.23
N ASN A 97 11.86 14.77 9.76
CA ASN A 97 11.51 16.18 9.58
C ASN A 97 11.30 16.90 10.91
N ALA A 98 12.25 16.74 11.84
CA ALA A 98 12.14 17.28 13.20
C ALA A 98 12.04 18.81 13.26
N ASP A 99 12.55 19.49 12.24
CA ASP A 99 12.59 20.95 12.15
C ASP A 99 11.41 21.56 11.38
N ALA A 100 10.40 20.76 11.00
CA ALA A 100 9.26 21.27 10.25
C ALA A 100 8.36 22.16 11.12
N ASP A 101 7.85 23.26 10.54
CA ASP A 101 7.08 24.29 11.26
C ASP A 101 5.85 23.74 12.01
N TRP A 102 5.22 22.70 11.47
CA TRP A 102 4.05 22.06 12.08
C TRP A 102 4.37 21.29 13.36
N VAL A 103 5.62 20.88 13.60
CA VAL A 103 6.04 20.08 14.77
C VAL A 103 5.87 20.87 16.07
N ASN A 104 6.00 22.20 16.00
CA ASN A 104 5.83 23.11 17.13
C ASN A 104 4.44 23.75 17.18
N SER A 105 3.53 23.35 16.28
CA SER A 105 2.17 23.89 16.21
C SER A 105 1.19 23.00 16.97
N PRO A 106 0.19 23.58 17.66
CA PRO A 106 -0.88 22.79 18.28
C PRO A 106 -1.59 21.91 17.24
N ILE A 107 -1.78 20.62 17.57
CA ILE A 107 -2.60 19.73 16.74
C ILE A 107 -4.07 20.11 16.94
N ILE A 108 -4.68 20.70 15.92
CA ILE A 108 -6.09 21.07 15.92
C ILE A 108 -6.90 19.95 15.26
N TYR A 109 -7.75 19.29 16.04
CA TYR A 109 -8.75 18.39 15.48
C TYR A 109 -9.79 19.21 14.70
N ARG A 110 -10.08 18.81 13.47
CA ARG A 110 -11.11 19.41 12.61
C ARG A 110 -12.15 18.34 12.29
N ASP A 111 -13.42 18.67 12.45
CA ASP A 111 -14.53 17.75 12.17
C ASP A 111 -14.60 17.36 10.68
N GLU A 112 -14.12 18.22 9.78
CA GLU A 112 -13.99 17.96 8.35
C GLU A 112 -12.53 18.12 7.92
N PHE A 113 -11.93 17.02 7.45
CA PHE A 113 -10.61 17.01 6.83
C PHE A 113 -10.82 17.27 5.33
N ASP A 114 -10.95 18.54 4.94
CA ASP A 114 -11.13 18.91 3.53
C ASP A 114 -9.89 18.52 2.71
N MET A 115 -9.95 17.35 2.06
CA MET A 115 -8.89 16.82 1.19
C MET A 115 -8.64 17.68 -0.07
N ALA A 116 -9.45 18.71 -0.31
CA ALA A 116 -9.30 19.62 -1.46
C ALA A 116 -8.36 20.81 -1.19
N ALA A 117 -8.02 21.10 0.07
CA ALA A 117 -7.21 22.26 0.40
C ALA A 117 -5.74 21.87 0.57
N ASN A 118 -5.07 21.67 -0.57
CA ASN A 118 -3.64 21.95 -0.68
C ASN A 118 -3.42 23.48 -0.80
N ASP A 119 -4.31 24.27 -0.19
CA ASP A 119 -4.18 25.71 -0.06
C ASP A 119 -3.22 25.94 1.10
N ASP A 120 -2.08 26.52 0.73
CA ASP A 120 -1.01 26.98 1.59
C ASP A 120 -1.54 27.47 2.96
N PRO A 121 -1.11 26.87 4.08
CA PRO A 121 -1.52 27.32 5.41
C PRO A 121 -1.12 28.79 5.71
N ASN A 122 -0.20 29.38 4.93
CA ASN A 122 0.15 30.80 5.01
C ASN A 122 -0.80 31.74 4.24
N ALA A 123 -1.66 31.25 3.33
CA ALA A 123 -2.52 32.11 2.52
C ALA A 123 -3.59 32.86 3.35
N ARG A 124 -3.88 32.42 4.58
CA ARG A 124 -4.85 33.09 5.47
C ARG A 124 -4.25 34.18 6.36
N LEU A 125 -2.92 34.29 6.46
CA LEU A 125 -2.26 35.29 7.30
C LEU A 125 -2.13 36.67 6.62
N GLU A 126 -2.31 36.77 5.30
CA GLU A 126 -2.20 38.03 4.56
C GLU A 126 -3.52 38.82 4.43
N ALA A 127 -4.64 38.29 4.94
CA ALA A 127 -5.96 38.92 4.79
C ALA A 127 -6.36 39.86 5.94
N GLU A 128 -5.54 40.03 6.97
CA GLU A 128 -5.84 40.88 8.14
C GLU A 128 -4.80 41.99 8.37
N THR A 129 -4.45 42.75 7.33
CA THR A 129 -3.99 44.13 7.55
C THR A 129 -5.14 45.08 7.21
N PRO A 130 -5.75 45.76 8.20
CA PRO A 130 -6.63 46.88 7.92
C PRO A 130 -5.80 48.01 7.30
N GLU A 131 -6.22 48.51 6.15
CA GLU A 131 -5.73 49.79 5.62
C GLU A 131 -6.19 50.92 6.55
N ASP A 132 -5.26 51.81 6.91
CA ASP A 132 -5.48 53.06 7.66
C ASP A 132 -6.37 54.07 6.89
#